data_AF-A0A672P1H3-F1
#
_entry.id   AF-A0A672P1H3-F1
#
_cell.length_a   1.000
_cell.length_b   1.000
_cell.length_c   1.000
_cell.angle_alpha   90.00
_cell.angle_beta   90.00
_cell.angle_gamma   90.00
#
_symmetry.space_group_name_H-M   'P 1'
#
loop_
_entity.id
_entity.type
_entity.pdbx_description
1 polymer ?
#
loop_
_entity_poly.entity_id
_entity_poly.type
_entity_poly.pdbx_seq_one_letter_code
_entity_poly.pdbx_strand_id
1 'polypeptide(L)'
;MTLFMNACAFLVNVLTLPLHIAEVIGLLSFYKRVFPLIVYKISISYNDKMNDNKRELFRNLDKFYPTKGSLRILELGCGSGANFEHYPTGCRITCIDPNPHFQKYLKKILHVICKTTKYFYLYKTGFWR
;
A
#
# COMPACT_ATOMS: atom_id res chain seq x y z
N MET A 1 0.05 -40.30 -16.15
CA MET A 1 0.57 -38.95 -15.80
C MET A 1 -0.43 -37.84 -16.15
N THR A 2 -0.95 -37.79 -17.37
CA THR A 2 -1.98 -36.82 -17.81
C THR A 2 -3.29 -36.85 -17.04
N LEU A 3 -3.83 -38.04 -16.70
CA LEU A 3 -5.06 -38.17 -15.90
C LEU A 3 -4.94 -37.54 -14.50
N PHE A 4 -3.80 -37.71 -13.84
CA PHE A 4 -3.53 -37.14 -12.53
C PHE A 4 -3.41 -35.61 -12.60
N MET A 5 -2.68 -35.08 -13.58
CA MET A 5 -2.57 -33.64 -13.81
C MET A 5 -3.94 -33.00 -14.10
N ASN A 6 -4.79 -33.67 -14.87
CA ASN A 6 -6.14 -33.18 -15.18
C ASN A 6 -7.05 -33.21 -13.93
N ALA A 7 -6.92 -34.21 -13.07
CA ALA A 7 -7.65 -34.26 -11.80
C ALA A 7 -7.20 -33.14 -10.84
N CYS A 8 -5.89 -32.87 -10.74
CA CYS A 8 -5.38 -31.74 -9.96
C CYS A 8 -5.86 -30.40 -10.52
N ALA A 9 -5.84 -30.22 -11.84
CA ALA A 9 -6.34 -29.00 -12.48
C ALA A 9 -7.85 -28.79 -12.24
N PHE A 10 -8.65 -29.86 -12.33
CA PHE A 10 -10.07 -29.82 -12.01
C PHE A 10 -10.33 -29.43 -10.55
N LEU A 11 -9.58 -30.00 -9.61
CA LEU A 11 -9.67 -29.66 -8.19
C LEU A 11 -9.34 -28.19 -7.92
N VAL A 12 -8.27 -27.67 -8.54
CA VAL A 12 -7.89 -26.26 -8.44
C VAL A 12 -8.98 -25.36 -9.02
N ASN A 13 -9.56 -25.73 -10.17
CA ASN A 13 -10.66 -24.97 -10.77
C ASN A 13 -11.91 -24.96 -9.87
N VAL A 14 -12.28 -26.09 -9.29
CA VAL A 14 -13.42 -26.15 -8.34
C VAL A 14 -13.14 -25.29 -7.11
N LEU A 15 -11.90 -25.25 -6.63
CA LEU A 15 -11.49 -24.43 -5.50
C LEU A 15 -11.48 -22.92 -5.81
N THR A 16 -11.23 -22.52 -7.07
CA THR A 16 -11.22 -21.10 -7.49
C THR A 16 -12.59 -20.59 -7.92
N LEU A 17 -13.57 -21.45 -8.21
CA LEU A 17 -14.94 -21.04 -8.55
C LEU A 17 -15.60 -20.09 -7.53
N PRO A 18 -15.52 -20.32 -6.20
CA PRO A 18 -16.06 -19.40 -5.21
C PRO A 18 -15.41 -18.01 -5.25
N LEU A 19 -14.11 -17.93 -5.58
CA LEU A 19 -13.39 -16.65 -5.72
C LEU A 19 -13.90 -15.88 -6.93
N HIS A 20 -14.13 -16.54 -8.06
CA HIS A 20 -14.72 -15.93 -9.25
C HIS A 20 -16.16 -15.46 -9.01
N ILE A 21 -16.98 -16.26 -8.32
CA ILE A 21 -18.35 -15.89 -7.94
C ILE A 21 -18.32 -14.67 -7.00
N ALA A 22 -17.42 -14.66 -6.01
CA ALA A 22 -17.25 -13.52 -5.10
C ALA A 22 -16.78 -12.24 -5.80
N GLU A 23 -16.01 -12.35 -6.89
CA GLU A 23 -15.63 -11.23 -7.73
C GLU A 23 -16.84 -10.66 -8.49
N VAL A 24 -17.67 -11.51 -9.11
CA VAL A 24 -18.89 -11.10 -9.85
C VAL A 24 -19.93 -10.47 -8.93
N ILE A 25 -20.09 -11.00 -7.71
CA ILE A 25 -21.01 -10.44 -6.69
C ILE A 25 -20.47 -9.10 -6.13
N GLY A 26 -19.23 -8.72 -6.44
CA GLY A 26 -18.62 -7.50 -5.94
C GLY A 26 -18.18 -7.59 -4.46
N LEU A 27 -18.15 -8.78 -3.88
CA LEU A 27 -17.68 -8.99 -2.51
C LEU A 27 -16.20 -8.60 -2.38
N LEU A 28 -15.41 -8.86 -3.41
CA LEU A 28 -14.01 -8.44 -3.48
C LEU A 28 -13.85 -6.91 -3.53
N SER A 29 -14.75 -6.19 -4.22
CA SER A 29 -14.77 -4.73 -4.21
C SER A 29 -15.18 -4.15 -2.86
N PHE A 30 -16.12 -4.79 -2.16
CA PHE A 30 -16.50 -4.40 -0.80
C PHE A 30 -15.35 -4.62 0.19
N TYR A 31 -14.68 -5.77 0.11
CA TYR A 31 -13.47 -6.06 0.90
C TYR A 31 -12.39 -4.99 0.70
N LYS A 32 -12.09 -4.59 -0.53
CA LYS A 32 -11.11 -3.52 -0.83
C LYS A 32 -11.43 -2.20 -0.13
N ARG A 33 -12.71 -1.91 0.17
CA ARG A 33 -13.14 -0.69 0.86
C ARG A 33 -13.07 -0.81 2.38
N VAL A 34 -13.35 -1.99 2.93
CA VAL A 34 -13.31 -2.27 4.37
C VAL A 34 -11.87 -2.49 4.86
N PHE A 35 -11.03 -3.14 4.05
CA PHE A 35 -9.65 -3.46 4.39
C PHE A 35 -8.83 -2.23 4.88
N PRO A 36 -8.86 -1.07 4.21
CA PRO A 36 -8.18 0.14 4.70
C PRO A 36 -8.64 0.62 6.08
N LEU A 37 -9.91 0.43 6.44
CA LEU A 37 -10.41 0.84 7.76
C LEU A 37 -9.80 -0.03 8.86
N ILE A 38 -9.77 -1.34 8.64
CA ILE A 38 -9.20 -2.31 9.59
C ILE A 38 -7.70 -2.08 9.72
N VAL A 39 -7.00 -2.01 8.58
CA VAL A 39 -5.55 -1.78 8.54
C VAL A 39 -5.18 -0.46 9.19
N TYR A 40 -5.94 0.63 8.95
CA TYR A 40 -5.66 1.91 9.59
C TYR A 40 -5.73 1.82 11.11
N LYS A 41 -6.75 1.14 11.67
CA LYS A 41 -6.87 0.97 13.13
C LYS A 41 -5.74 0.13 13.72
N ILE A 42 -5.41 -1.00 13.09
CA ILE A 42 -4.32 -1.87 13.55
C ILE A 42 -2.98 -1.15 13.43
N SER A 43 -2.79 -0.41 12.33
CA SER A 43 -1.55 0.31 12.05
C SER A 43 -1.25 1.39 13.08
N ILE A 44 -2.25 2.00 13.72
CA ILE A 44 -2.02 2.98 14.80
C ILE A 44 -1.33 2.30 15.98
N SER A 45 -1.92 1.21 16.51
CA SER A 45 -1.33 0.50 17.65
C SER A 45 0.02 -0.15 17.33
N TYR A 46 0.19 -0.63 16.09
CA TYR A 46 1.47 -1.17 15.64
C TYR A 46 2.53 -0.08 15.45
N ASN A 47 2.14 1.10 14.97
CA ASN A 47 3.03 2.25 14.83
C ASN A 47 3.59 2.67 16.18
N ASP A 48 2.78 2.76 17.23
CA ASP A 48 3.26 3.16 18.55
C ASP A 48 4.40 2.25 19.05
N LYS A 49 4.28 0.94 18.81
CA LYS A 49 5.33 -0.03 19.18
C LYS A 49 6.55 0.02 18.27
N MET A 50 6.35 0.31 17.00
CA MET A 50 7.42 0.32 15.98
C MET A 50 8.03 1.71 15.77
N ASN A 51 7.56 2.72 16.51
CA ASN A 51 7.92 4.12 16.34
C ASN A 51 9.44 4.32 16.44
N ASP A 52 10.07 3.74 17.45
CA ASP A 52 11.51 3.87 17.68
C ASP A 52 12.33 3.17 16.59
N ASN A 53 11.93 1.95 16.22
CA ASN A 53 12.58 1.19 15.15
C ASN A 53 12.47 1.91 13.79
N LYS A 54 11.30 2.48 13.49
CA LYS A 54 11.09 3.26 12.26
C LYS A 54 11.89 4.55 12.27
N ARG A 55 11.92 5.26 13.40
CA ARG A 55 12.75 6.46 13.56
C ARG A 55 14.21 6.14 13.33
N GLU A 56 14.72 5.03 13.84
CA GLU A 56 16.10 4.61 13.61
C GLU A 56 16.34 4.25 12.13
N LEU A 57 15.43 3.48 11.52
CA LEU A 57 15.50 3.10 10.11
C LEU A 57 15.60 4.33 9.18
N PHE A 58 14.83 5.37 9.48
CA PHE A 58 14.73 6.58 8.65
C PHE A 58 15.68 7.71 9.07
N ARG A 59 16.42 7.55 10.17
CA ARG A 59 17.31 8.59 10.74
C ARG A 59 18.34 9.13 9.73
N ASN A 60 18.76 8.32 8.77
CA ASN A 60 19.77 8.70 7.79
C ASN A 60 19.20 9.31 6.50
N LEU A 61 17.87 9.45 6.36
CA LEU A 61 17.26 10.03 5.15
C LEU A 61 17.78 11.44 4.87
N ASP A 62 18.08 12.22 5.91
CA ASP A 62 18.63 13.56 5.79
C ASP A 62 19.98 13.62 5.05
N LYS A 63 20.76 12.53 5.06
CA LYS A 63 22.05 12.48 4.38
C LYS A 63 21.94 12.45 2.86
N PHE A 64 20.75 12.12 2.35
CA PHE A 64 20.49 12.01 0.91
C PHE A 64 19.95 13.31 0.31
N TYR A 65 19.87 14.41 1.08
CA TYR A 65 19.46 15.70 0.52
C TYR A 65 20.43 16.14 -0.59
N PRO A 66 19.91 16.52 -1.77
CA PRO A 66 20.74 17.09 -2.81
C PRO A 66 21.21 18.49 -2.39
N THR A 67 22.39 18.90 -2.88
CA THR A 67 22.96 20.25 -2.66
C THR A 67 22.06 21.38 -3.15
N LYS A 68 21.17 21.10 -4.11
CA LYS A 68 20.10 21.99 -4.57
C LYS A 68 18.81 21.20 -4.76
N GLY A 69 17.71 21.66 -4.16
CA GLY A 69 16.37 21.08 -4.31
C GLY A 69 15.92 20.24 -3.11
N SER A 70 14.84 19.46 -3.30
CA SER A 70 14.23 18.60 -2.27
C SER A 70 14.58 17.13 -2.47
N LEU A 71 14.80 16.39 -1.39
CA LEU A 71 14.87 14.92 -1.41
C LEU A 71 13.59 14.34 -2.03
N ARG A 72 13.70 13.37 -2.94
CA ARG A 72 12.56 12.70 -3.56
C ARG A 72 12.50 11.25 -3.09
N ILE A 73 11.36 10.86 -2.50
CA ILE A 73 11.13 9.52 -1.94
C ILE A 73 10.01 8.85 -2.74
N LEU A 74 10.22 7.60 -3.14
CA LEU A 74 9.19 6.74 -3.72
C LEU A 74 8.79 5.70 -2.68
N GLU A 75 7.53 5.74 -2.23
CA GLU A 75 6.98 4.75 -1.31
C GLU A 75 6.06 3.78 -2.07
N LEU A 76 6.37 2.49 -2.02
CA LEU A 76 5.56 1.42 -2.59
C LEU A 76 4.68 0.80 -1.49
N GLY A 77 3.38 0.70 -1.75
CA GLY A 77 2.42 0.17 -0.77
C GLY A 77 2.28 1.08 0.45
N CYS A 78 2.13 2.39 0.24
CA CYS A 78 2.15 3.33 1.37
C CYS A 78 0.96 3.16 2.33
N GLY A 79 -0.10 2.44 1.93
CA GLY A 79 -1.26 2.18 2.76
C GLY A 79 -1.84 3.48 3.33
N SER A 80 -1.97 3.57 4.66
CA SER A 80 -2.45 4.79 5.32
C SER A 80 -1.39 5.88 5.54
N GLY A 81 -0.14 5.69 5.10
CA GLY A 81 0.93 6.70 5.26
C GLY A 81 1.65 6.65 6.60
N ALA A 82 1.67 5.48 7.24
CA ALA A 82 2.23 5.24 8.57
C ALA A 82 3.73 5.52 8.72
N ASN A 83 4.47 5.67 7.62
CA ASN A 83 5.91 5.94 7.64
C ASN A 83 6.25 7.42 7.45
N PHE A 84 5.28 8.24 7.01
CA PHE A 84 5.55 9.60 6.54
C PHE A 84 5.97 10.56 7.64
N GLU A 85 5.57 10.27 8.88
CA GLU A 85 5.98 11.06 10.06
C GLU A 85 7.48 10.96 10.37
N HIS A 86 8.15 9.92 9.87
CA HIS A 86 9.58 9.72 10.06
C HIS A 86 10.43 10.28 8.91
N TYR A 87 9.80 10.79 7.87
CA TYR A 87 10.52 11.38 6.75
C TYR A 87 10.92 12.81 7.05
N PRO A 88 12.05 13.27 6.51
CA PRO A 88 12.54 14.59 6.82
C PRO A 88 11.68 15.68 6.18
N THR A 89 11.52 16.79 6.90
CA THR A 89 10.70 17.93 6.49
C THR A 89 11.22 18.54 5.18
N GLY A 90 10.32 18.80 4.23
CA GLY A 90 10.67 19.40 2.94
C GLY A 90 11.05 18.40 1.85
N CYS A 91 10.94 17.10 2.11
CA CYS A 91 11.04 16.08 1.08
C CYS A 91 9.78 16.04 0.19
N ARG A 92 9.92 15.45 -0.99
CA ARG A 92 8.86 15.18 -1.96
C ARG A 92 8.60 13.69 -2.01
N ILE A 93 7.39 13.29 -1.63
CA ILE A 93 7.00 11.88 -1.57
C ILE A 93 6.10 11.57 -2.77
N THR A 94 6.43 10.50 -3.49
CA THR A 94 5.56 9.85 -4.46
C THR A 94 5.09 8.54 -3.83
N CYS A 95 3.79 8.39 -3.57
CA CYS A 95 3.24 7.12 -3.10
C CYS A 95 2.58 6.38 -4.26
N ILE A 96 2.79 5.06 -4.27
CA ILE A 96 2.09 4.10 -5.12
C ILE A 96 1.37 3.09 -4.22
N ASP A 97 0.06 2.93 -4.42
CA ASP A 97 -0.73 1.88 -3.78
C ASP A 97 -1.82 1.38 -4.75
N PRO A 98 -2.06 0.06 -4.86
CA PRO A 98 -3.10 -0.48 -5.73
C PRO A 98 -4.53 -0.17 -5.23
N ASN A 99 -4.73 0.15 -3.96
CA ASN A 99 -6.05 0.39 -3.39
C ASN A 99 -6.39 1.89 -3.30
N PRO A 100 -7.35 2.40 -4.10
CA PRO A 100 -7.69 3.82 -4.14
C PRO A 100 -8.29 4.34 -2.83
N HIS A 101 -8.85 3.47 -1.99
CA HIS A 101 -9.52 3.86 -0.75
C HIS A 101 -8.56 4.38 0.33
N PHE A 102 -7.25 4.21 0.17
CA PHE A 102 -6.25 4.80 1.06
C PHE A 102 -6.10 6.31 0.89
N GLN A 103 -6.52 6.88 -0.24
CA GLN A 103 -6.34 8.31 -0.56
C GLN A 103 -6.87 9.24 0.53
N LYS A 104 -8.03 8.91 1.10
CA LYS A 104 -8.68 9.74 2.12
C LYS A 104 -7.89 9.82 3.42
N TYR A 105 -7.13 8.77 3.76
CA TYR A 105 -6.27 8.75 4.93
C TYR A 105 -4.97 9.50 4.65
N LEU A 106 -4.37 9.25 3.49
CA LEU A 106 -3.15 9.91 3.04
C LEU A 106 -3.32 11.44 2.97
N LYS A 107 -4.42 11.92 2.39
CA LYS A 107 -4.72 13.36 2.31
C LYS A 107 -4.73 14.06 3.68
N LYS A 108 -5.18 13.37 4.74
CA LYS A 108 -5.20 13.93 6.10
C LYS A 108 -3.78 14.11 6.67
N ILE A 109 -2.91 13.13 6.44
CA ILE A 109 -1.54 13.13 6.99
C ILE A 109 -0.61 14.04 6.18
N LEU A 110 -0.70 14.00 4.84
CA LEU A 110 0.18 14.79 3.98
C LEU A 110 -0.03 16.30 4.10
N HIS A 111 -1.23 16.77 4.47
CA HIS A 111 -1.49 18.20 4.68
C HIS A 111 -0.60 18.79 5.79
N VAL A 112 -0.14 17.96 6.72
CA VAL A 112 0.60 18.38 7.92
C VAL A 112 2.12 18.33 7.73
N ILE A 113 2.64 17.44 6.88
CA ILE A 113 4.07 17.03 6.95
C ILE A 113 4.91 17.46 5.72
N CYS A 114 4.34 17.53 4.51
CA CYS A 114 5.13 17.80 3.30
C CYS A 114 4.35 18.56 2.20
N LYS A 115 5.04 19.47 1.50
CA LYS A 115 4.53 20.04 0.23
C LYS A 115 4.48 18.90 -0.81
N THR A 116 3.26 18.45 -1.11
CA THR A 116 2.89 17.31 -1.98
C THR A 116 3.54 17.36 -3.38
N THR A 117 3.54 16.27 -4.17
CA THR A 117 3.01 16.21 -5.57
C THR A 117 3.38 14.91 -6.31
N LYS A 118 2.61 13.82 -6.11
CA LYS A 118 2.03 12.91 -7.13
C LYS A 118 1.59 11.59 -6.48
N TYR A 119 0.29 11.30 -6.60
CA TYR A 119 -0.23 9.96 -6.36
C TYR A 119 -0.27 9.25 -7.70
N PHE A 120 0.50 8.18 -7.86
CA PHE A 120 0.38 7.31 -9.02
C PHE A 120 -0.39 6.08 -8.58
N TYR A 121 -1.66 6.00 -8.96
CA TYR A 121 -2.39 4.75 -8.85
C TYR A 121 -1.86 3.82 -9.91
N LEU A 122 -1.24 2.72 -9.48
CA LEU A 122 -1.02 1.59 -10.36
C LEU A 122 -2.36 0.87 -10.54
N TYR A 123 -3.27 1.48 -11.30
CA TYR A 123 -4.24 0.69 -12.05
C TYR A 123 -3.47 -0.01 -13.17
N LYS A 124 -2.69 -1.03 -12.82
CA LYS A 124 -2.47 -2.12 -13.77
C LYS A 124 -3.75 -2.95 -13.73
N THR A 125 -4.67 -2.64 -14.63
CA THR A 125 -5.51 -3.66 -15.26
C THR A 125 -4.54 -4.70 -15.84
N GLY A 126 -4.18 -5.71 -15.04
CA GLY A 126 -3.09 -6.61 -15.40
C GLY A 126 -2.42 -7.19 -14.18
N PHE A 127 -3.06 -8.22 -13.63
CA PHE A 127 -2.46 -9.31 -12.89
C PHE A 127 -1.05 -9.63 -13.43
N TRP A 128 -0.11 -9.93 -12.53
CA TRP A 128 1.23 -10.41 -12.83
C TRP A 128 1.28 -11.26 -14.13
N ARG A 129 1.93 -10.72 -15.15
CA ARG A 129 2.55 -11.50 -16.22
C ARG A 129 4.05 -11.32 -16.05
#